data_AF-W4HID5-F1
#
_entry.id   AF-W4HID5-F1
#
_cell.length_a   1.000
_cell.length_b   1.000
_cell.length_c   1.000
_cell.angle_alpha   90.00
_cell.angle_beta   90.00
_cell.angle_gamma   90.00
#
_symmetry.space_group_name_H-M   'P 1'
#
loop_
_entity.id
_entity.type
_entity.pdbx_description
1 polymer ?
#
loop_
_entity_poly.entity_id
_entity_poly.type
_entity_poly.pdbx_seq_one_letter_code
_entity_poly.pdbx_strand_id
1 'polypeptide(L)'
;MGPAIADPVMGFARSKGSCTPLALVDGDTMKALCDGRGVVSVRFVDFDTPEMAGRCSSEIWRAYAATWALRWSLFAHGPLTTTMRGSDRYDRVLVRAVSGGVPVARRMIETGLARAYAGGPRAGWCSSQERTPVRGAERDIWTTKKTGRSA
;
A
#
# COMPACT_ATOMS: atom_id res chain seq x y z
N MET A 1 -3.85 4.91 -11.71
CA MET A 1 -3.66 6.09 -10.83
C MET A 1 -4.88 6.98 -10.97
N GLY A 2 -5.71 7.13 -9.93
CA GLY A 2 -6.58 8.31 -9.90
C GLY A 2 -5.68 9.56 -9.93
N PRO A 3 -6.13 10.70 -10.46
CA PRO A 3 -5.23 11.84 -10.55
C PRO A 3 -4.82 12.23 -9.14
N ALA A 4 -3.52 12.10 -8.83
CA ALA A 4 -2.92 12.63 -7.60
C ALA A 4 -3.27 14.11 -7.42
N ILE A 5 -3.55 14.79 -8.53
CA ILE A 5 -4.05 16.16 -8.64
C ILE A 5 -5.33 16.40 -7.82
N ALA A 6 -6.20 15.40 -7.66
CA ALA A 6 -7.43 15.52 -6.88
C ALA A 6 -7.23 15.23 -5.38
N ASP A 7 -6.08 14.69 -4.95
CA ASP A 7 -5.83 14.38 -3.54
C ASP A 7 -5.81 15.63 -2.64
N PRO A 8 -5.16 16.75 -3.02
CA PRO A 8 -5.23 17.97 -2.24
C PRO A 8 -6.66 18.48 -2.13
N VAL A 9 -7.41 18.50 -3.24
CA VAL A 9 -8.80 18.99 -3.27
C VAL A 9 -9.67 18.16 -2.32
N MET A 10 -9.59 16.83 -2.40
CA MET A 10 -10.35 15.94 -1.52
C MET A 10 -9.87 16.00 -0.08
N GLY A 11 -8.56 16.15 0.14
CA GLY A 11 -7.94 16.37 1.44
C GLY A 11 -8.52 17.60 2.13
N PHE A 12 -8.47 18.77 1.48
CA PHE A 12 -9.03 20.00 2.04
C PHE A 12 -10.55 19.96 2.19
N ALA A 13 -11.27 19.31 1.27
CA ALA A 13 -12.73 19.21 1.36
C ALA A 13 -13.23 18.29 2.49
N ARG A 14 -12.43 17.27 2.89
CA ARG A 14 -12.85 16.25 3.85
C ARG A 14 -12.14 16.33 5.20
N SER A 15 -10.94 16.90 5.26
CA SER A 15 -10.11 16.94 6.47
C SER A 15 -10.74 17.79 7.57
N LYS A 16 -10.82 17.21 8.78
CA LYS A 16 -11.24 17.87 10.02
C LYS A 16 -10.23 17.64 11.16
N GLY A 17 -9.03 17.16 10.83
CA GLY A 17 -8.02 16.76 11.82
C GLY A 17 -6.73 17.57 11.73
N SER A 18 -5.72 17.13 12.47
CA SER A 18 -4.42 17.82 12.60
C SER A 18 -3.53 17.75 11.35
N CYS A 19 -3.90 16.92 10.37
CA CYS A 19 -3.15 16.73 9.12
C CYS A 19 -4.10 16.58 7.93
N THR A 20 -3.91 17.41 6.92
CA THR A 20 -4.68 17.40 5.67
C THR A 20 -3.92 16.66 4.57
N PRO A 21 -4.47 15.56 4.01
CA PRO A 21 -3.81 14.82 2.94
C PRO A 21 -3.56 15.68 1.69
N LEU A 22 -2.39 15.54 1.09
CA LEU A 22 -2.01 16.21 -0.16
C LEU A 22 -1.70 15.21 -1.27
N ALA A 23 -1.04 14.10 -0.95
CA ALA A 23 -0.76 13.04 -1.92
C ALA A 23 -0.58 11.69 -1.21
N LEU A 24 -1.06 10.61 -1.80
CA LEU A 24 -0.78 9.26 -1.32
C LEU A 24 0.48 8.74 -1.99
N VAL A 25 1.42 8.23 -1.18
CA VAL A 25 2.68 7.67 -1.67
C VAL A 25 2.55 6.16 -1.76
N ASP A 26 2.12 5.52 -0.66
CA ASP A 26 2.06 4.07 -0.48
C ASP A 26 0.74 3.67 0.20
N GLY A 27 0.54 2.37 0.46
CA GLY A 27 -0.63 1.88 1.18
C GLY A 27 -0.75 2.32 2.65
N ASP A 28 0.34 2.83 3.24
CA ASP A 28 0.41 3.28 4.64
C ASP A 28 1.08 4.66 4.82
N THR A 29 1.46 5.32 3.72
CA THR A 29 2.24 6.55 3.74
C THR A 29 1.63 7.61 2.82
N MET A 30 1.49 8.83 3.34
CA MET A 30 0.98 9.98 2.61
C MET A 30 1.82 11.24 2.85
N LYS A 31 1.81 12.17 1.92
CA LYS A 31 2.22 13.56 2.14
C LYS A 31 1.01 14.34 2.65
N ALA A 32 1.18 15.09 3.72
CA ALA A 32 0.12 15.88 4.31
C ALA A 32 0.63 17.21 4.83
N LEU A 33 -0.24 18.21 4.82
CA LEU A 33 -0.03 19.46 5.55
C LEU A 33 -0.49 19.25 6.99
N CYS A 34 0.44 19.25 7.95
CA CYS A 34 0.14 19.10 9.36
C CYS A 34 0.34 20.41 10.13
N ASP A 35 -0.53 20.66 11.10
CA ASP A 35 -0.48 21.86 11.93
C ASP A 35 0.87 21.97 12.66
N GLY A 36 1.52 23.12 12.55
CA GLY A 36 2.81 23.40 13.18
C GLY A 36 4.03 22.70 12.55
N ARG A 37 3.86 21.88 11.50
CA ARG A 37 4.98 21.22 10.79
C ARG A 37 5.06 21.49 9.29
N GLY A 38 4.00 22.03 8.68
CA GLY A 38 3.95 22.23 7.24
C GLY A 38 3.78 20.90 6.49
N VAL A 39 4.33 20.80 5.29
CA VAL A 39 4.18 19.61 4.43
C VAL A 39 5.19 18.54 4.84
N VAL A 40 4.70 17.43 5.38
CA VAL A 40 5.51 16.34 5.92
C VAL A 40 5.07 14.98 5.39
N SER A 41 5.96 14.01 5.48
CA SER A 41 5.60 12.60 5.30
C SER A 41 4.91 12.07 6.55
N VAL A 42 3.71 11.55 6.36
CA VAL A 42 2.87 10.98 7.40
C VAL A 42 2.76 9.48 7.16
N ARG A 43 2.96 8.68 8.22
CA ARG A 43 2.73 7.25 8.22
C ARG A 43 1.50 6.93 9.07
N PHE A 44 0.63 6.09 8.54
CA PHE A 44 -0.50 5.58 9.31
C PHE A 44 -0.04 4.57 10.35
N VAL A 45 -0.66 4.61 11.54
CA VAL A 45 -0.44 3.63 12.61
C VAL A 45 -1.50 2.54 12.59
N ASP A 46 -1.25 1.46 13.34
CA ASP A 46 -2.14 0.31 13.56
C ASP A 46 -2.23 -0.69 12.40
N PHE A 47 -1.65 -0.41 11.23
CA PHE A 47 -1.57 -1.34 10.12
C PHE A 47 -0.28 -1.19 9.29
N ASP A 48 0.04 -2.24 8.54
CA ASP A 48 1.18 -2.31 7.62
C ASP A 48 0.70 -2.76 6.24
N THR A 49 1.28 -2.20 5.17
CA THR A 49 0.93 -2.50 3.78
C THR A 49 2.16 -2.87 2.96
N PRO A 50 1.99 -3.57 1.82
CA PRO A 50 3.08 -3.78 0.88
C PRO A 50 3.65 -2.44 0.39
N GLU A 51 4.97 -2.35 0.30
CA GLU A 51 5.71 -1.16 -0.14
C GLU A 51 5.92 -1.22 -1.66
N MET A 52 5.89 -0.07 -2.36
CA MET A 52 6.09 -0.03 -3.82
C MET A 52 7.50 -0.48 -4.26
N ALA A 53 8.48 -0.39 -3.37
CA ALA A 53 9.85 -0.89 -3.59
C ALA A 53 10.03 -2.38 -3.23
N GLY A 54 8.94 -3.15 -3.30
CA GLY A 54 8.93 -4.59 -3.01
C GLY A 54 9.92 -5.39 -3.86
N ARG A 55 10.39 -6.51 -3.31
CA ARG A 55 11.37 -7.38 -4.01
C ARG A 55 10.74 -8.26 -5.08
N CYS A 56 9.41 -8.39 -5.06
CA CYS A 56 8.65 -9.30 -5.89
C CYS A 56 7.57 -8.54 -6.67
N SER A 57 7.26 -8.98 -7.89
CA SER A 57 6.21 -8.35 -8.69
C SER A 57 4.83 -8.46 -8.01
N SER A 58 4.56 -9.55 -7.30
CA SER A 58 3.31 -9.68 -6.52
C SER A 58 3.18 -8.63 -5.41
N GLU A 59 4.30 -8.26 -4.77
CA GLU A 59 4.34 -7.24 -3.72
C GLU A 59 4.05 -5.86 -4.30
N ILE A 60 4.63 -5.53 -5.46
CA ILE A 60 4.39 -4.28 -6.17
C ILE A 60 2.92 -4.16 -6.58
N TRP A 61 2.33 -5.22 -7.15
CA TRP A 61 0.90 -5.23 -7.51
C TRP A 61 -0.01 -5.04 -6.30
N ARG A 62 0.30 -5.71 -5.18
CA ARG A 62 -0.43 -5.52 -3.92
C ARG A 62 -0.24 -4.13 -3.36
N ALA A 63 0.94 -3.52 -3.50
CA ALA A 63 1.20 -2.14 -3.09
C ALA A 63 0.31 -1.17 -3.87
N TYR A 64 0.21 -1.33 -5.20
CA TYR A 64 -0.71 -0.52 -6.01
C TYR A 64 -2.17 -0.66 -5.59
N ALA A 65 -2.62 -1.91 -5.35
CA ALA A 65 -3.96 -2.17 -4.87
C ALA A 65 -4.18 -1.52 -3.48
N ALA A 66 -3.21 -1.61 -2.58
CA ALA A 66 -3.26 -1.02 -1.25
C ALA A 66 -3.37 0.51 -1.31
N THR A 67 -2.60 1.18 -2.17
CA THR A 67 -2.70 2.63 -2.37
C THR A 67 -4.10 3.03 -2.86
N TRP A 68 -4.72 2.24 -3.74
CA TRP A 68 -6.08 2.52 -4.20
C TRP A 68 -7.13 2.30 -3.11
N ALA A 69 -7.00 1.21 -2.34
CA ALA A 69 -7.84 0.94 -1.19
C ALA A 69 -7.72 2.03 -0.11
N LEU A 70 -6.52 2.56 0.10
CA LEU A 70 -6.28 3.67 1.03
C LEU A 70 -7.00 4.93 0.54
N ARG A 71 -6.85 5.28 -0.74
CA ARG A 71 -7.55 6.43 -1.33
C ARG A 71 -9.06 6.35 -1.13
N TRP A 72 -9.63 5.19 -1.42
CA TRP A 72 -11.06 4.96 -1.24
C TRP A 72 -11.45 5.05 0.24
N SER A 73 -10.68 4.42 1.12
CA SER A 73 -10.92 4.42 2.56
C SER A 73 -10.85 5.82 3.19
N LEU A 74 -10.02 6.72 2.65
CA LEU A 74 -9.92 8.10 3.11
C LEU A 74 -11.08 8.97 2.61
N PHE A 75 -11.39 8.92 1.31
CA PHE A 75 -12.21 9.94 0.66
C PHE A 75 -13.66 9.53 0.35
N ALA A 76 -13.99 8.24 0.36
CA ALA A 76 -15.32 7.76 -0.06
C ALA A 76 -16.38 7.79 1.06
N HIS A 77 -15.99 7.86 2.33
CA HIS A 77 -16.90 7.56 3.45
C HIS A 77 -17.35 8.77 4.28
N GLY A 78 -16.99 10.00 3.89
CA GLY A 78 -17.43 11.21 4.56
C GLY A 78 -16.28 12.04 5.13
N PRO A 79 -16.48 12.74 6.27
CA PRO A 79 -15.44 13.52 6.91
C PRO A 79 -14.24 12.65 7.33
N LEU A 80 -13.04 13.19 7.13
CA LEU A 80 -11.77 12.56 7.48
C LEU A 80 -11.19 13.26 8.71
N THR A 81 -11.09 12.54 9.82
CA THR A 81 -10.43 13.01 11.04
C THR A 81 -9.08 12.34 11.18
N THR A 82 -8.02 13.15 11.16
CA THR A 82 -6.64 12.72 11.39
C THR A 82 -6.18 13.17 12.79
N THR A 83 -5.49 12.28 13.49
CA THR A 83 -4.95 12.55 14.84
C THR A 83 -3.49 12.14 14.89
N MET A 84 -2.62 13.11 15.18
CA MET A 84 -1.20 12.86 15.40
C MET A 84 -0.96 12.05 16.67
N ARG A 85 -0.12 11.03 16.57
CA ARG A 85 0.28 10.15 17.68
C ARG A 85 1.73 10.34 18.11
N GLY A 86 2.54 11.01 17.29
CA GLY A 86 3.96 11.26 17.55
C GLY A 86 4.76 11.36 16.26
N SER A 87 6.07 11.15 16.35
CA SER A 87 6.97 10.96 15.22
C SER A 87 7.75 9.67 15.37
N ASP A 88 8.11 9.06 14.24
CA ASP A 88 8.98 7.88 14.15
C ASP A 88 10.46 8.28 14.22
N ARG A 89 11.36 7.31 14.37
CA ARG A 89 12.83 7.49 14.39
C ARG A 89 13.42 8.15 13.13
N TYR A 90 12.64 8.21 12.06
CA TYR A 90 12.97 8.85 10.78
C TYR A 90 12.26 10.20 10.60
N ASP A 91 11.78 10.79 11.70
CA ASP A 91 11.04 12.07 11.76
C ASP A 91 9.74 12.12 10.92
N ARG A 92 9.20 10.95 10.58
CA ARG A 92 7.87 10.84 9.96
C ARG A 92 6.80 11.02 11.02
N VAL A 93 5.77 11.80 10.71
CA VAL A 93 4.64 11.99 11.63
C VAL A 93 3.79 10.72 11.63
N LEU A 94 3.48 10.21 12.81
CA LEU A 94 2.57 9.07 13.00
C LEU A 94 1.14 9.58 13.16
N VAL A 95 0.23 9.11 12.32
CA VAL A 95 -1.18 9.56 12.33
C VAL A 95 -2.13 8.38 12.36
N ARG A 96 -3.19 8.51 13.15
CA ARG A 96 -4.39 7.68 13.03
C ARG A 96 -5.45 8.44 12.24
N ALA A 97 -6.16 7.73 11.36
CA ALA A 97 -7.25 8.31 10.59
C ALA A 97 -8.57 7.56 10.77
N VAL A 98 -9.64 8.34 10.82
CA VAL A 98 -11.03 7.88 10.87
C VAL A 98 -11.79 8.57 9.75
N SER A 99 -12.45 7.80 8.89
CA SER A 99 -13.26 8.33 7.79
C SER A 99 -14.70 7.83 7.94
N GLY A 100 -15.65 8.77 7.98
CA GLY A 100 -17.07 8.44 8.19
C GLY A 100 -17.34 7.71 9.51
N GLY A 101 -16.58 8.03 10.57
CA GLY A 101 -16.70 7.37 11.87
C GLY A 101 -16.04 5.98 11.96
N VAL A 102 -15.47 5.47 10.88
CA VAL A 102 -14.79 4.15 10.86
C VAL A 102 -13.28 4.33 10.77
N PRO A 103 -12.48 3.65 11.61
CA PRO A 103 -11.02 3.67 11.50
C PRO A 103 -10.56 3.19 10.12
N VAL A 104 -9.69 3.98 9.47
CA VAL A 104 -9.11 3.64 8.16
C VAL A 104 -8.32 2.35 8.24
N ALA A 105 -7.60 2.13 9.35
CA ALA A 105 -6.87 0.88 9.62
C ALA A 105 -7.77 -0.35 9.48
N ARG A 106 -8.99 -0.30 10.05
CA ARG A 106 -9.94 -1.40 9.98
C ARG A 106 -10.36 -1.68 8.54
N ARG A 107 -10.73 -0.65 7.77
CA ARG A 107 -11.11 -0.80 6.36
C ARG A 107 -9.98 -1.40 5.53
N MET A 108 -8.76 -0.92 5.75
CA MET A 108 -7.57 -1.43 5.07
C MET A 108 -7.31 -2.90 5.38
N ILE A 109 -7.44 -3.31 6.64
CA ILE A 109 -7.28 -4.72 7.04
C ILE A 109 -8.38 -5.59 6.42
N GLU A 110 -9.63 -5.11 6.39
CA GLU A 110 -10.77 -5.82 5.78
C GLU A 110 -10.60 -6.03 4.27
N THR A 111 -9.80 -5.21 3.58
CA THR A 111 -9.48 -5.43 2.16
C THR A 111 -8.51 -6.59 1.89
N GLY A 112 -7.82 -7.09 2.93
CA GLY A 112 -6.73 -8.07 2.79
C GLY A 112 -5.43 -7.49 2.23
N LEU A 113 -5.38 -6.17 2.00
CA LEU A 113 -4.20 -5.44 1.50
C LEU A 113 -3.39 -4.78 2.63
N ALA A 114 -3.82 -4.95 3.88
CA ALA A 114 -3.10 -4.52 5.07
C ALA A 114 -3.15 -5.58 6.16
N ARG A 115 -2.11 -5.62 7.01
CA ARG A 115 -2.04 -6.45 8.21
C ARG A 115 -2.11 -5.55 9.43
N ALA A 116 -2.78 -6.01 10.49
CA ALA A 116 -2.70 -5.34 11.79
C ALA A 116 -1.25 -5.32 12.26
N TYR A 117 -0.77 -4.16 12.69
CA TYR A 117 0.63 -3.97 13.06
C TYR A 117 0.73 -3.18 14.36
N ALA A 118 1.28 -3.84 15.38
CA ALA A 118 1.47 -3.28 16.72
C ALA A 118 2.93 -2.90 17.01
N GLY A 119 3.81 -2.96 16.00
CA GLY A 119 5.26 -2.81 16.16
C GLY A 119 6.03 -4.13 15.98
N GLY A 120 7.34 -4.02 15.74
CA GLY A 120 8.24 -5.17 15.56
C GLY A 120 8.70 -5.41 14.12
N PRO A 121 9.38 -6.52 13.84
CA PRO A 121 9.84 -6.84 12.49
C PRO A 121 8.65 -7.11 11.56
N ARG A 122 8.64 -6.48 10.39
CA ARG A 122 7.59 -6.66 9.38
C ARG A 122 7.78 -7.98 8.63
N ALA A 123 6.70 -8.71 8.44
CA ALA A 123 6.68 -9.85 7.55
C ALA A 123 6.61 -9.35 6.10
N GLY A 124 7.46 -9.90 5.23
CA GLY A 124 7.43 -9.57 3.80
C GLY A 124 6.07 -9.88 3.16
N TRP A 125 5.78 -9.18 2.07
CA TRP A 125 4.53 -9.34 1.30
C TRP A 125 4.67 -10.23 0.07
N CYS A 126 5.90 -10.59 -0.30
CA CYS A 126 6.20 -11.63 -1.29
C CYS A 126 5.55 -12.96 -0.90
N SER A 127 4.96 -13.62 -1.90
CA SER A 127 4.44 -14.98 -1.73
C SER A 127 5.58 -15.98 -1.54
N SER A 128 5.33 -17.12 -0.87
CA SER A 128 6.29 -18.23 -0.79
C SER A 128 6.55 -18.89 -2.15
N GLN A 129 5.69 -18.67 -3.15
CA GLN A 129 5.82 -19.27 -4.49
C GLN A 129 6.87 -18.58 -5.38
N GLU A 130 7.21 -17.32 -5.09
CA GLU A 130 8.24 -16.56 -5.80
C GLU A 130 9.67 -16.83 -5.28
N ARG A 131 9.81 -17.67 -4.24
CA ARG A 131 11.12 -18.13 -3.73
C ARG A 131 11.71 -19.32 -4.49
N THR A 132 11.10 -19.74 -5.59
CA THR A 132 11.64 -20.85 -6.38
C THR A 132 12.76 -20.31 -7.27
N PRO A 133 14.02 -20.76 -7.11
CA PRO A 133 15.01 -20.52 -8.15
C PRO A 133 14.50 -21.22 -9.40
N VAL A 134 14.42 -20.51 -10.53
CA VAL A 134 14.19 -21.12 -11.83
C VAL A 134 15.34 -22.09 -12.14
N ARG A 135 15.22 -23.33 -11.66
CA ARG A 135 16.02 -24.46 -12.10
C ARG A 135 15.11 -25.41 -12.85
N GLY A 136 15.26 -25.39 -14.18
CA GLY A 136 14.85 -26.49 -15.04
C GLY A 136 13.42 -26.42 -15.57
N ALA A 137 13.12 -25.43 -16.41
CA ALA A 137 12.10 -25.56 -17.44
C ALA A 137 12.78 -25.64 -18.82
N GLU A 138 13.73 -26.57 -18.94
CA GLU A 138 14.15 -27.08 -20.24
C GLU A 138 13.89 -28.57 -20.18
N ARG A 139 12.86 -29.00 -20.92
CA ARG A 139 12.75 -30.32 -21.55
C ARG A 139 11.43 -30.42 -22.33
N ASP A 140 11.61 -30.73 -23.62
CA ASP A 140 10.72 -31.53 -24.45
C ASP A 140 9.61 -30.82 -25.25
N ILE A 141 10.01 -30.00 -26.24
CA ILE A 141 9.13 -29.56 -27.36
C ILE A 141 9.53 -30.15 -28.73
N TRP A 142 10.60 -30.95 -28.82
CA TRP A 142 11.04 -31.53 -30.11
C TRP A 142 11.29 -33.04 -30.06
N THR A 143 10.23 -33.86 -30.08
CA THR A 143 10.34 -35.28 -30.46
C THR A 143 9.19 -35.79 -31.35
N THR A 144 8.89 -35.11 -32.46
CA THR A 144 8.18 -35.78 -33.56
C THR A 144 9.19 -36.59 -34.38
N LYS A 145 9.09 -37.91 -34.18
CA LYS A 145 9.83 -39.00 -34.83
C LYS A 145 10.23 -38.73 -36.28
N LYS A 146 11.55 -38.74 -36.54
CA LYS A 146 12.11 -39.27 -37.78
C LYS A 146 11.91 -40.78 -37.79
N THR A 147 11.08 -41.28 -38.68
CA THR A 147 11.22 -42.65 -39.20
C THR A 147 11.17 -42.53 -40.72
N GLY A 148 12.35 -42.56 -41.34
CA GLY A 148 12.50 -42.73 -42.76
C GLY A 148 12.92 -44.16 -43.07
N ARG A 149 12.36 -44.76 -44.13
CA ARG A 149 13.08 -45.34 -45.29
C ARG A 149 12.15 -46.22 -46.13
N SER A 150 12.13 -45.88 -47.41
CA SER A 150 12.23 -46.73 -48.61
C SER A 150 12.07 -48.25 -48.45
N ALA A 151 11.14 -48.80 -49.23
CA ALA A 151 11.40 -49.86 -50.22
C ALA A 151 10.36 -49.74 -51.34
#